data_AF-A0A2V6TC86-F1
#
_entry.id   AF-A0A2V6TC86-F1
#
_cell.length_a   1.000
_cell.length_b   1.000
_cell.length_c   1.000
_cell.angle_alpha   90.00
_cell.angle_beta   90.00
_cell.angle_gamma   90.00
#
_symmetry.space_group_name_H-M   'P 1'
#
loop_
_entity.id
_entity.type
_entity.pdbx_description
1 polymer ?
#
loop_
_entity_poly.entity_id
_entity_poly.type
_entity_poly.pdbx_seq_one_letter_code
_entity_poly.pdbx_strand_id
1 'polypeptide(L)'
;PARVRIVNNLFVGPGLVLRGAGELAHNLQCRDAALADRARFDYRLGGDSPAIGAGVDPGIANGVPLAPVAQYVHPAQEEARASRSRIDLGAYAAPAGPR
;
A
#
# COMPACT_ATOMS: atom_id res chain seq x y z
N PRO A 1 -20.96 17.91 1.11
CA PRO A 1 -19.49 17.88 1.25
C PRO A 1 -18.91 16.55 0.74
N ALA A 2 -17.87 16.61 -0.11
CA ALA A 2 -17.16 15.41 -0.55
C ALA A 2 -16.45 14.77 0.65
N ARG A 3 -16.63 13.46 0.85
CA ARG A 3 -15.96 12.69 1.90
C ARG A 3 -14.69 12.08 1.32
N VAL A 4 -13.54 12.47 1.85
CA VAL A 4 -12.26 11.82 1.52
C VAL A 4 -12.07 10.63 2.45
N ARG A 5 -11.72 9.46 1.90
CA ARG A 5 -11.26 8.29 2.66
C ARG A 5 -9.90 7.87 2.15
N ILE A 6 -8.94 7.83 3.06
CA ILE A 6 -7.54 7.47 2.81
C ILE A 6 -7.33 6.14 3.53
N VAL A 7 -7.18 5.06 2.76
CA VAL A 7 -7.08 3.69 3.28
C VAL A 7 -5.96 2.90 2.64
N ASN A 8 -5.28 2.06 3.42
CA ASN A 8 -4.19 1.17 3.00
C ASN A 8 -2.94 1.88 2.42
N ASN A 9 -2.70 3.15 2.78
CA ASN A 9 -1.55 3.90 2.28
C ASN A 9 -0.30 3.68 3.14
N LEU A 10 0.85 3.76 2.50
CA LEU A 10 2.16 3.78 3.14
C LEU A 10 2.82 5.14 2.89
N PHE A 11 2.91 5.97 3.93
CA PHE A 11 3.52 7.29 3.90
C PHE A 11 4.93 7.22 4.50
N VAL A 12 5.95 7.30 3.65
CA VAL A 12 7.36 7.21 4.08
C VAL A 12 8.03 8.58 4.03
N GLY A 13 8.46 9.07 5.19
CA GLY A 13 9.11 10.37 5.36
C GLY A 13 8.24 11.41 6.07
N PRO A 14 8.76 12.63 6.23
CA PRO A 14 8.04 13.72 6.87
C PRO A 14 6.93 14.25 5.94
N GLY A 15 5.78 14.60 6.51
CA GLY A 15 4.69 15.20 5.76
C GLY A 15 3.37 15.15 6.52
N LEU A 16 2.50 16.13 6.26
CA LEU A 16 1.12 16.09 6.73
C LEU A 16 0.29 15.24 5.76
N VAL A 17 -0.31 14.16 6.23
CA VAL A 17 -1.10 13.25 5.39
C VAL A 17 -2.42 13.89 4.93
N LEU A 18 -3.09 14.63 5.81
CA LEU A 18 -4.38 15.25 5.51
C LEU A 18 -4.50 16.60 6.22
N ARG A 19 -4.97 17.61 5.48
CA ARG A 19 -5.44 18.88 6.04
C ARG A 19 -6.94 19.00 5.75
N GLY A 20 -7.75 19.12 6.80
CA GLY A 20 -9.22 19.18 6.70
C GLY A 20 -9.90 17.89 7.14
N ALA A 21 -11.17 17.72 6.76
CA ALA A 21 -11.97 16.57 7.16
C ALA A 21 -11.79 15.38 6.19
N GLY A 22 -11.65 14.18 6.76
CA GLY A 22 -11.55 12.93 6.03
C GLY A 22 -11.37 11.77 6.97
N GLU A 23 -11.52 10.56 6.45
CA GLU A 23 -11.34 9.32 7.19
C GLU A 23 -9.97 8.72 6.85
N LEU A 24 -9.18 8.43 7.88
CA LEU A 24 -7.89 7.75 7.78
C LEU A 24 -8.06 6.35 8.39
N ALA A 25 -7.86 5.30 7.61
CA ALA A 25 -7.99 3.93 8.08
C ALA A 25 -6.82 3.07 7.57
N HIS A 26 -6.20 2.28 8.44
CA HIS A 26 -5.12 1.35 8.05
C HIS A 26 -4.04 1.99 7.18
N ASN A 27 -3.63 3.22 7.50
CA ASN A 27 -2.46 3.83 6.87
C ASN A 27 -1.26 3.71 7.82
N LEU A 28 -0.08 3.48 7.26
CA LEU A 28 1.17 3.54 8.00
C LEU A 28 1.93 4.80 7.62
N GLN A 29 2.25 5.65 8.59
CA GLN A 29 3.19 6.74 8.43
C GLN A 29 4.45 6.45 9.24
N CYS A 30 5.60 6.38 8.56
CA CYS A 30 6.87 6.06 9.19
C CYS A 30 8.04 6.76 8.50
N ARG A 31 9.23 6.73 9.12
CA ARG A 31 10.47 7.22 8.50
C ARG A 31 11.12 6.16 7.61
N ASP A 32 11.01 4.91 8.05
CA ASP A 32 11.50 3.73 7.35
C ASP A 32 10.41 2.65 7.38
N ALA A 33 10.15 2.07 6.22
CA ALA A 33 9.19 0.99 6.03
C ALA A 33 9.87 -0.32 5.61
N ALA A 34 11.20 -0.41 5.72
CA ALA A 34 12.02 -1.50 5.22
C ALA A 34 11.71 -1.79 3.73
N LEU A 35 11.78 -0.74 2.89
CA LEU A 35 11.65 -0.88 1.44
C LEU A 35 12.97 -1.41 0.84
N ALA A 36 12.88 -2.13 -0.27
CA ALA A 36 14.00 -2.87 -0.86
C ALA A 36 15.21 -1.99 -1.20
N ASP A 37 15.05 -0.95 -2.03
CA ASP A 37 16.13 0.01 -2.34
C ASP A 37 15.56 1.34 -2.87
N ARG A 38 15.30 2.26 -1.94
CA ARG A 38 14.74 3.58 -2.26
C ARG A 38 15.69 4.44 -3.11
N ALA A 39 17.01 4.25 -3.00
CA ALA A 39 17.98 5.03 -3.76
C ALA A 39 17.97 4.65 -5.25
N ARG A 40 17.52 3.43 -5.56
CA ARG A 40 17.34 2.91 -6.92
C ARG A 40 15.87 2.88 -7.37
N PHE A 41 14.98 3.56 -6.65
CA PHE A 41 13.53 3.59 -6.93
C PHE A 41 12.83 2.22 -6.81
N ASP A 42 13.42 1.27 -6.07
CA ASP A 42 12.77 0.01 -5.73
C ASP A 42 12.00 0.15 -4.40
N TYR A 43 10.71 0.44 -4.54
CA TYR A 43 9.80 0.63 -3.41
C TYR A 43 9.03 -0.64 -3.03
N ARG A 44 9.49 -1.81 -3.47
CA ARG A 44 8.94 -3.10 -3.01
C ARG A 44 9.20 -3.28 -1.52
N LEU A 45 8.33 -4.04 -0.86
CA LEU A 45 8.45 -4.32 0.57
C LEU A 45 9.58 -5.33 0.81
N GLY A 46 10.52 -4.99 1.69
CA GLY A 46 11.47 -5.94 2.26
C GLY A 46 10.79 -6.89 3.26
N GLY A 47 11.46 -8.00 3.59
CA GLY A 47 10.89 -9.06 4.44
C GLY A 47 10.44 -8.61 5.83
N ASP A 48 11.12 -7.59 6.38
CA ASP A 48 10.82 -7.04 7.72
C ASP A 48 9.86 -5.84 7.68
N SER A 49 9.21 -5.59 6.54
CA SER A 49 8.36 -4.41 6.40
C SER A 49 7.12 -4.49 7.30
N PRO A 50 6.86 -3.47 8.15
CA PRO A 50 5.64 -3.39 8.96
C PRO A 50 4.37 -3.17 8.10
N ALA A 51 4.52 -2.91 6.80
CA ALA A 51 3.41 -2.82 5.86
C ALA A 51 2.81 -4.19 5.52
N ILE A 52 3.55 -5.28 5.73
CA ILE A 52 3.12 -6.63 5.36
C ILE A 52 1.92 -7.05 6.20
N GLY A 53 0.83 -7.38 5.53
CA GLY A 53 -0.41 -7.84 6.08
C GLY A 53 -1.13 -6.83 6.96
N ALA A 54 -0.78 -5.54 6.93
CA ALA A 54 -1.33 -4.54 7.85
C ALA A 54 -2.62 -3.85 7.35
N GLY A 55 -3.00 -4.06 6.08
CA GLY A 55 -4.18 -3.49 5.44
C GLY A 55 -5.49 -4.23 5.69
N VAL A 56 -6.57 -3.69 5.13
CA VAL A 56 -7.94 -4.23 5.18
C VAL A 56 -8.59 -4.19 3.81
N ASP A 57 -9.71 -4.89 3.62
CA ASP A 57 -10.51 -4.74 2.41
C ASP A 57 -10.98 -3.28 2.27
N PRO A 58 -10.55 -2.54 1.22
CA PRO A 58 -10.98 -1.17 1.01
C PRO A 58 -12.42 -1.10 0.44
N GLY A 59 -13.05 -2.21 0.08
CA GLY A 59 -14.41 -2.25 -0.45
C GLY A 59 -14.52 -1.68 -1.87
N ILE A 60 -15.68 -1.10 -2.19
CA ILE A 60 -16.03 -0.61 -3.53
C ILE A 60 -16.27 0.90 -3.48
N ALA A 61 -15.84 1.62 -4.52
CA ALA A 61 -16.20 3.01 -4.76
C ALA A 61 -16.70 3.19 -6.20
N ASN A 62 -17.84 3.87 -6.39
CA ASN A 62 -18.45 4.11 -7.71
C ASN A 62 -18.60 2.83 -8.57
N GLY A 63 -18.89 1.69 -7.94
CA GLY A 63 -19.01 0.40 -8.61
C GLY A 63 -17.69 -0.30 -8.93
N VAL A 64 -16.54 0.29 -8.57
CA VAL A 64 -15.20 -0.27 -8.80
C VAL A 64 -14.64 -0.84 -7.48
N PRO A 65 -14.29 -2.14 -7.43
CA PRO A 65 -13.54 -2.70 -6.30
C PRO A 65 -12.18 -2.00 -6.15
N LEU A 66 -11.86 -1.60 -4.92
CA LEU A 66 -10.61 -0.90 -4.61
C LEU A 66 -9.48 -1.86 -4.19
N ALA A 67 -9.79 -3.16 -4.01
CA ALA A 67 -8.78 -4.16 -3.73
C ALA A 67 -7.81 -4.27 -4.92
N PRO A 68 -6.50 -4.04 -4.74
CA PRO A 68 -5.55 -4.01 -5.84
C PRO A 68 -5.31 -5.42 -6.40
N VAL A 69 -5.41 -5.56 -7.72
CA VAL A 69 -5.22 -6.83 -8.44
C VAL A 69 -3.90 -6.91 -9.19
N ALA A 70 -3.23 -5.77 -9.41
CA ALA A 70 -1.97 -5.66 -10.12
C ALA A 70 -0.97 -4.74 -9.38
N GLN A 71 0.31 -4.90 -9.66
CA GLN A 71 1.39 -4.04 -9.17
C GLN A 71 2.41 -3.75 -10.27
N TYR A 72 3.09 -2.61 -10.16
CA TYR A 72 4.01 -2.12 -11.18
C TYR A 72 5.27 -2.99 -11.28
N VAL A 73 5.73 -3.24 -12.50
CA VAL A 73 7.04 -3.83 -12.81
C VAL A 73 7.81 -2.87 -13.70
N HIS A 74 9.06 -2.59 -13.34
CA HIS A 74 9.89 -1.72 -14.15
C HIS A 74 10.46 -2.48 -15.36
N PRO A 75 10.39 -1.92 -16.58
CA PRO A 75 9.83 -0.62 -16.97
C PRO A 75 8.39 -0.68 -17.49
N ALA A 76 7.50 0.16 -16.96
CA ALA A 76 6.15 0.43 -17.49
C ALA A 76 5.31 -0.84 -17.75
N GLN A 77 5.52 -1.88 -16.94
CA GLN A 77 4.80 -3.13 -16.98
C GLN A 77 3.99 -3.30 -15.68
N GLU A 78 3.15 -4.32 -15.66
CA GLU A 78 2.43 -4.76 -14.48
C GLU A 78 2.49 -6.27 -14.36
N GLU A 79 2.34 -6.74 -13.13
CA GLU A 79 2.13 -8.15 -12.82
C GLU A 79 0.95 -8.30 -11.86
N ALA A 80 0.40 -9.52 -11.75
CA ALA A 80 -0.62 -9.82 -10.77
C ALA A 80 -0.08 -9.55 -9.35
N ARG A 81 -0.83 -8.80 -8.56
CA ARG A 81 -0.44 -8.51 -7.18
C ARG A 81 -0.62 -9.76 -6.34
N ALA A 82 0.41 -10.13 -5.58
CA ALA A 82 0.35 -11.30 -4.71
C ALA A 82 -0.82 -11.19 -3.71
N SER A 83 -1.64 -12.23 -3.64
CA SER A 83 -2.76 -12.31 -2.70
C SER A 83 -2.33 -12.94 -1.38
N ARG A 84 -2.79 -12.36 -0.28
CA ARG A 84 -2.54 -12.79 1.10
C ARG A 84 -3.85 -12.70 1.90
N SER A 85 -3.91 -13.35 3.06
CA SER A 85 -5.09 -13.29 3.94
C SER A 85 -5.41 -11.88 4.43
N ARG A 86 -4.39 -11.02 4.53
CA ARG A 86 -4.52 -9.57 4.72
C ARG A 86 -3.74 -8.83 3.65
N ILE A 87 -4.27 -7.69 3.21
CA ILE A 87 -3.64 -6.83 2.21
C ILE A 87 -2.39 -6.16 2.80
N ASP A 88 -1.30 -6.11 2.03
CA ASP A 88 -0.13 -5.32 2.38
C ASP A 88 -0.38 -3.83 2.09
N LEU A 89 0.09 -2.94 2.96
CA LEU A 89 -0.04 -1.49 2.77
C LEU A 89 0.82 -0.99 1.61
N GLY A 90 0.32 0.03 0.91
CA GLY A 90 1.04 0.69 -0.18
C GLY A 90 0.91 -0.03 -1.53
N ALA A 91 1.79 0.33 -2.46
CA ALA A 91 1.67 -0.03 -3.87
C ALA A 91 2.11 -1.46 -4.23
N TYR A 92 2.86 -2.13 -3.35
CA TYR A 92 3.43 -3.45 -3.60
C TYR A 92 2.98 -4.46 -2.55
N ALA A 93 2.80 -5.71 -2.96
CA ALA A 93 2.70 -6.83 -2.05
C ALA A 93 4.07 -7.48 -1.85
N ALA A 94 4.36 -7.93 -0.64
CA ALA A 94 5.47 -8.83 -0.39
C ALA A 94 5.18 -10.17 -1.12
N PRO A 95 6.21 -10.83 -1.68
CA PRO A 95 6.04 -12.13 -2.34
C PRO A 95 5.26 -13.09 -1.46
N ALA A 96 4.30 -13.84 -1.99
CA ALA A 96 3.60 -14.84 -1.18
C ALA A 96 4.64 -15.75 -0.51
N GLY A 97 4.58 -15.89 0.82
CA GLY A 97 5.43 -16.85 1.53
C GLY A 97 5.19 -18.28 1.00
N PRO A 98 6.10 -19.23 1.25
CA PRO A 98 5.83 -20.62 0.89
C PRO A 98 4.50 -21.05 1.50
N ARG A 99 3.66 -21.68 0.67
CA ARG A 99 2.41 -22.33 1.11
C ARG A 99 2.71 -23.49 2.06
#